data_AF-A0A378W486-F1
#
_entry.id   AF-A0A378W486-F1
#
_cell.length_a   1.000
_cell.length_b   1.000
_cell.length_c   1.000
_cell.angle_alpha   90.00
_cell.angle_beta   90.00
_cell.angle_gamma   90.00
#
_symmetry.space_group_name_H-M   'P 1'
#
loop_
_entity.id
_entity.type
_entity.pdbx_description
1 polymer ?
#
loop_
_entity_poly.entity_id
_entity_poly.type
_entity_poly.pdbx_seq_one_letter_code
_entity_poly.pdbx_strand_id
1 'polypeptide(L)'
;MDEFRSTRVIPEWAGVDLLRGWAFWCVRAHRHGGAYGPIEEEFPEFTAIVEALRHHPGATDDDRPPLRATPWPHDDVLHAWWVKPNRLLAGEYPGAATPERAEAKTRVLLDAGIDTVIDLTTEADHLTPYRALLHAAAEKSGRTVRHFAHPIPDFGVTDDAGYDAILARIHSELDAGRNVYVHCWDGQGRTSTVIGCLLAESGLSYDDVIARIAELRTGTRKAAISCPESAAQHDLLRARCAR
;
A
#
# COMPACT_ATOMS: atom_id res chain seq x y z
N MET A 1 10.11 -7.60 31.61
CA MET A 1 11.41 -7.68 30.91
C MET A 1 12.10 -9.02 31.14
N ASP A 2 12.16 -9.54 32.37
CA ASP A 2 12.86 -10.82 32.63
C ASP A 2 12.22 -12.03 31.94
N GLU A 3 10.90 -11.99 31.74
CA GLU A 3 10.18 -12.98 30.94
C GLU A 3 10.62 -12.97 29.47
N PHE A 4 10.70 -11.80 28.82
CA PHE A 4 11.22 -11.72 27.44
C PHE A 4 12.69 -12.16 27.36
N ARG A 5 13.51 -11.85 28.38
CA ARG A 5 14.92 -12.28 28.41
C ARG A 5 15.06 -13.80 28.40
N SER A 6 14.12 -14.52 29.02
CA SER A 6 14.13 -15.99 29.05
C SER A 6 13.43 -16.63 27.85
N THR A 7 12.34 -16.04 27.35
CA THR A 7 11.49 -16.66 26.32
C THR A 7 11.69 -16.10 24.91
N ARG A 8 12.23 -14.88 24.79
CA ARG A 8 12.22 -14.06 23.57
C ARG A 8 10.82 -13.75 23.02
N VAL A 9 9.79 -13.84 23.86
CA VAL A 9 8.38 -13.59 23.50
C VAL A 9 7.84 -12.43 24.34
N ILE A 10 7.07 -11.53 23.72
CA ILE A 10 6.38 -10.46 24.43
C ILE A 10 5.29 -11.08 25.30
N PRO A 11 5.27 -10.79 26.62
CA PRO A 11 4.26 -11.34 27.50
C PRO A 11 2.85 -10.93 27.06
N GLU A 12 1.91 -11.87 27.07
CA GLU A 12 0.52 -11.63 26.61
C GLU A 12 -0.20 -10.53 27.42
N TRP A 13 0.21 -10.31 28.67
CA TRP A 13 -0.32 -9.27 29.54
C TRP A 13 0.19 -7.85 29.21
N ALA A 14 1.17 -7.72 28.32
CA ALA A 14 1.77 -6.44 27.97
C ALA A 14 0.81 -5.57 27.13
N GLY A 15 0.16 -4.61 27.79
CA GLY A 15 -0.71 -3.64 27.13
C GLY A 15 0.04 -2.61 26.27
N VAL A 16 -0.71 -1.89 25.43
CA VAL A 16 -0.20 -0.92 24.45
C VAL A 16 0.74 0.13 25.07
N ASP A 17 0.36 0.74 26.19
CA ASP A 17 1.17 1.79 26.83
C ASP A 17 2.54 1.29 27.27
N LEU A 18 2.60 0.07 27.81
CA LEU A 18 3.85 -0.56 28.21
C LEU A 18 4.73 -0.85 26.99
N LEU A 19 4.14 -1.39 25.92
CA LEU A 19 4.84 -1.67 24.67
C LEU A 19 5.41 -0.38 24.05
N ARG A 20 4.63 0.72 24.05
CA ARG A 20 5.09 2.03 23.58
C ARG A 20 6.24 2.58 24.42
N GLY A 21 6.10 2.53 25.75
CA GLY A 21 7.15 2.97 26.67
C GLY A 21 8.44 2.17 26.52
N TRP A 22 8.32 0.86 26.31
CA TRP A 22 9.47 -0.02 26.12
C TRP A 22 10.15 0.21 24.77
N ALA A 23 9.40 0.32 23.67
CA ALA A 23 9.95 0.69 22.36
C ALA A 23 10.69 2.03 22.41
N PHE A 24 10.11 3.04 23.06
CA PHE A 24 10.75 4.34 23.27
C PHE A 24 12.08 4.22 24.03
N TRP A 25 12.09 3.40 25.09
CA TRP A 25 13.31 3.14 25.84
C TRP A 25 14.40 2.49 24.99
N CYS A 26 14.07 1.46 24.20
CA CYS A 26 15.02 0.79 23.29
C CYS A 26 15.66 1.80 22.32
N VAL A 27 14.85 2.66 21.68
CA VAL A 27 15.35 3.67 20.74
C VAL A 27 16.27 4.69 21.44
N ARG A 28 15.89 5.14 22.63
CA ARG A 28 16.71 6.10 23.39
C ARG A 28 18.02 5.48 23.86
N ALA A 29 17.97 4.24 24.35
CA ALA A 29 19.15 3.49 24.80
C ALA A 29 20.10 3.22 23.65
N HIS A 30 19.60 2.82 22.47
CA HIS A 30 20.40 2.66 21.26
C HIS A 30 21.07 3.97 20.83
N ARG A 31 20.29 5.05 20.69
CA ARG A 31 20.77 6.33 20.17
C ARG A 31 21.79 7.04 21.08
N HIS A 32 21.70 6.85 22.40
CA HIS A 32 22.52 7.58 23.37
C HIS A 32 23.44 6.69 24.21
N GLY A 33 23.33 5.37 24.08
CA GLY A 33 24.11 4.39 24.83
C GLY A 33 25.41 3.94 24.16
N GLY A 34 25.72 4.47 22.97
CA GLY A 34 26.93 4.10 22.22
C GLY A 34 26.79 2.84 21.37
N ALA A 35 25.58 2.58 20.86
CA ALA A 35 25.34 1.54 19.86
C ALA A 35 26.07 1.86 18.54
N TYR A 36 26.56 0.83 17.84
CA TYR A 36 27.31 0.97 16.58
C TYR A 36 26.66 0.23 15.41
N GLY A 37 25.67 -0.63 15.66
CA GLY A 37 24.94 -1.44 14.69
C GLY A 37 23.43 -1.18 14.68
N PRO A 38 22.65 -1.95 13.88
CA PRO A 38 21.19 -1.83 13.79
C PRO A 38 20.51 -2.09 15.15
N ILE A 39 19.45 -1.33 15.44
CA ILE A 39 18.70 -1.47 16.71
C ILE A 39 18.09 -2.87 16.86
N GLU A 40 17.71 -3.50 15.75
CA GLU A 40 17.11 -4.82 15.73
C GLU A 40 18.08 -5.94 16.16
N GLU A 41 19.39 -5.70 16.01
CA GLU A 41 20.45 -6.62 16.42
C GLU A 41 20.86 -6.39 17.87
N GLU A 42 20.99 -5.12 18.28
CA GLU A 42 21.42 -4.76 19.63
C GLU A 42 20.29 -4.83 20.67
N PHE A 43 19.04 -4.64 20.24
CA PHE A 43 17.82 -4.68 21.05
C PHE A 43 16.77 -5.60 20.39
N PRO A 44 16.94 -6.93 20.44
CA PRO A 44 16.04 -7.89 19.79
C PRO A 44 14.59 -7.82 20.31
N GLU A 45 14.36 -7.30 21.52
CA GLU A 45 13.02 -6.94 22.00
C GLU A 45 12.32 -5.90 21.14
N PHE A 46 13.05 -4.99 20.49
CA PHE A 46 12.46 -3.92 19.69
C PHE A 46 11.59 -4.46 18.56
N THR A 47 12.10 -5.44 17.82
CA THR A 47 11.36 -6.11 16.73
C THR A 47 10.11 -6.84 17.27
N ALA A 48 10.25 -7.54 18.40
CA ALA A 48 9.13 -8.26 19.00
C ALA A 48 8.04 -7.31 19.54
N ILE A 49 8.43 -6.16 20.12
CA ILE A 49 7.51 -5.11 20.56
C ILE A 49 6.77 -4.50 19.36
N VAL A 50 7.51 -4.20 18.28
CA VAL A 50 6.94 -3.69 17.02
C VAL A 50 5.90 -4.65 16.47
N GLU A 51 6.18 -5.95 16.47
CA GLU A 51 5.26 -6.98 15.99
C GLU A 51 4.04 -7.16 16.91
N ALA A 52 4.25 -7.10 18.23
CA ALA A 52 3.16 -7.12 19.19
C ALA A 52 2.22 -5.93 19.01
N LEU A 53 2.75 -4.71 18.86
CA LEU A 53 1.95 -3.50 18.62
C LEU A 53 1.12 -3.55 17.33
N ARG A 54 1.62 -4.21 16.26
CA ARG A 54 0.86 -4.39 15.01
C ARG A 54 -0.40 -5.22 15.22
N HIS A 55 -0.32 -6.27 16.03
CA HIS A 55 -1.39 -7.25 16.23
C HIS A 55 -2.22 -7.02 17.49
N HIS A 56 -1.81 -6.08 18.36
CA HIS A 56 -2.46 -5.87 19.64
C HIS A 56 -3.90 -5.34 19.43
N PRO A 57 -4.94 -5.99 19.98
CA PRO A 57 -6.34 -5.65 19.72
C PRO A 57 -6.73 -4.25 20.22
N GLY A 58 -6.02 -3.75 21.23
CA GLY A 58 -6.21 -2.39 21.77
C GLY A 58 -5.35 -1.30 21.11
N ALA A 59 -4.50 -1.61 20.12
CA ALA A 59 -3.64 -0.61 19.48
C ALA A 59 -4.42 0.20 18.43
N THR A 60 -4.32 1.52 18.51
CA THR A 60 -4.81 2.45 17.47
C THR A 60 -3.78 2.58 16.34
N ASP A 61 -4.15 3.27 15.26
CA ASP A 61 -3.23 3.53 14.15
C ASP A 61 -2.00 4.38 14.59
N ASP A 62 -2.13 5.21 15.63
CA ASP A 62 -1.01 6.02 16.18
C ASP A 62 -0.07 5.21 17.09
N ASP A 63 -0.58 4.11 17.68
CA ASP A 63 0.23 3.23 18.53
C ASP A 63 1.06 2.24 17.71
N ARG A 64 0.60 1.97 16.48
CA ARG A 64 1.30 1.07 15.57
C ARG A 64 2.56 1.76 15.09
N PRO A 65 3.72 1.07 15.12
CA PRO A 65 4.96 1.64 14.64
C PRO A 65 4.74 2.13 13.21
N PRO A 66 5.26 3.33 12.86
CA PRO A 66 5.17 3.82 11.50
C PRO A 66 5.75 2.72 10.63
N LEU A 67 4.95 2.27 9.69
CA LEU A 67 5.41 1.29 8.73
C LEU A 67 6.62 1.95 8.06
N ARG A 68 7.85 1.49 8.37
CA ARG A 68 8.96 1.67 7.44
C ARG A 68 8.33 1.31 6.10
N ALA A 69 8.44 2.21 5.12
CA ALA A 69 8.00 1.93 3.77
C ALA A 69 8.87 0.77 3.29
N THR A 70 8.50 -0.44 3.70
CA THR A 70 9.08 -1.66 3.18
C THR A 70 8.66 -1.62 1.73
N PRO A 71 9.63 -1.54 0.80
CA PRO A 71 9.30 -1.58 -0.60
C PRO A 71 8.44 -2.82 -0.85
N TRP A 72 7.53 -2.71 -1.81
CA TRP A 72 6.71 -3.83 -2.22
C TRP A 72 7.63 -5.03 -2.54
N PRO A 73 7.58 -6.13 -1.75
CA PRO A 73 8.63 -7.15 -1.80
C PRO A 73 8.48 -8.10 -2.99
N HIS A 74 7.40 -7.96 -3.78
CA HIS A 74 7.06 -8.84 -4.90
C HIS A 74 7.05 -8.07 -6.23
N ASP A 75 7.85 -7.00 -6.35
CA ASP A 75 7.87 -6.13 -7.54
C ASP A 75 8.34 -6.86 -8.81
N ASP A 76 9.09 -7.95 -8.64
CA ASP A 76 9.50 -8.90 -9.67
C ASP A 76 8.34 -9.77 -10.19
N VAL A 77 7.35 -10.05 -9.35
CA VAL A 77 6.14 -10.84 -9.69
C VAL A 77 5.02 -9.95 -10.22
N LEU A 78 4.74 -8.85 -9.53
CA LEU A 78 3.69 -7.89 -9.82
C LEU A 78 4.23 -6.49 -9.54
N HIS A 79 4.35 -5.63 -10.54
CA HIS A 79 4.79 -4.26 -10.25
C HIS A 79 3.76 -3.54 -9.38
N ALA A 80 4.20 -3.07 -8.22
CA ALA A 80 3.39 -2.28 -7.33
C ALA A 80 4.23 -1.43 -6.37
N TRP A 81 3.58 -0.48 -5.72
CA TRP A 81 4.18 0.42 -4.75
C TRP A 81 3.16 0.84 -3.70
N TRP A 82 3.60 0.90 -2.45
CA TRP A 82 2.76 1.32 -1.35
C TRP A 82 2.57 2.83 -1.39
N VAL A 83 1.32 3.28 -1.51
CA VAL A 83 0.93 4.68 -1.30
C VAL A 83 0.83 4.96 0.19
N LYS A 84 0.14 4.06 0.91
CA LYS A 84 0.11 3.95 2.37
C LYS A 84 0.49 2.51 2.70
N PRO A 85 1.63 2.25 3.36
CA PRO A 85 2.10 0.88 3.58
C PRO A 85 1.02 0.02 4.24
N ASN A 86 0.89 -1.23 3.78
CA ASN A 86 -0.10 -2.22 4.22
C ASN A 86 -1.56 -1.73 4.23
N ARG A 87 -1.90 -0.64 3.50
CA ARG A 87 -3.26 -0.06 3.49
C ARG A 87 -3.71 0.30 2.09
N LEU A 88 -2.88 0.98 1.32
CA LEU A 88 -3.17 1.40 -0.06
C LEU A 88 -1.98 1.07 -0.95
N LEU A 89 -2.17 0.10 -1.83
CA LEU A 89 -1.21 -0.34 -2.83
C LEU A 89 -1.64 0.16 -4.22
N ALA A 90 -0.69 0.63 -5.02
CA ALA A 90 -0.90 1.02 -6.40
C ALA A 90 -0.04 0.14 -7.31
N GLY A 91 -0.54 -0.31 -8.47
CA GLY A 91 0.26 -1.19 -9.33
C GLY A 91 -0.30 -1.50 -10.70
N GLU A 92 0.33 -2.47 -11.36
CA GLU A 92 -0.01 -2.95 -12.70
C GLU A 92 -1.12 -4.01 -12.68
N TYR A 93 -1.58 -4.44 -13.85
CA TYR A 93 -2.64 -5.43 -13.97
C TYR A 93 -2.24 -6.77 -13.34
N PRO A 94 -3.07 -7.32 -12.43
CA PRO A 94 -2.77 -8.59 -11.76
C PRO A 94 -3.13 -9.83 -12.60
N GLY A 95 -3.74 -9.65 -13.77
CA GLY A 95 -3.90 -10.73 -14.75
C GLY A 95 -2.64 -10.98 -15.60
N ALA A 96 -2.68 -12.05 -16.38
CA ALA A 96 -1.62 -12.44 -17.30
C ALA A 96 -2.14 -13.31 -18.44
N ALA A 97 -1.34 -13.48 -19.48
CA ALA A 97 -1.66 -14.37 -20.60
C ALA A 97 -1.74 -15.86 -20.21
N THR A 98 -1.02 -16.27 -19.16
CA THR A 98 -1.08 -17.65 -18.64
C THR A 98 -1.72 -17.69 -17.25
N PRO A 99 -2.55 -18.70 -16.93
CA PRO A 99 -3.17 -18.83 -15.62
C PRO A 99 -2.17 -18.86 -14.47
N GLU A 100 -1.04 -19.53 -14.63
CA GLU A 100 -0.03 -19.70 -13.57
C GLU A 100 0.59 -18.36 -13.16
N ARG A 101 0.81 -17.47 -14.13
CA ARG A 101 1.33 -16.11 -13.86
C ARG A 101 0.26 -15.24 -13.21
N ALA A 102 -0.99 -15.34 -13.66
CA ALA A 102 -2.10 -14.61 -13.05
C ALA A 102 -2.32 -15.07 -11.60
N GLU A 103 -2.25 -16.38 -11.33
CA GLU A 103 -2.32 -16.94 -9.98
C GLU A 103 -1.17 -16.48 -9.09
N ALA A 104 0.06 -16.42 -9.61
CA ALA A 104 1.20 -15.89 -8.85
C ALA A 104 0.98 -14.42 -8.45
N LYS A 105 0.50 -13.60 -9.39
CA LYS A 105 0.19 -12.18 -9.16
C LYS A 105 -0.97 -11.97 -8.19
N THR A 106 -2.06 -12.71 -8.32
CA THR A 106 -3.20 -12.58 -7.40
C THR A 106 -2.87 -13.10 -6.00
N ARG A 107 -2.06 -14.16 -5.90
CA ARG A 107 -1.59 -14.69 -4.60
C ARG A 107 -0.78 -13.67 -3.82
N VAL A 108 0.19 -12.99 -4.44
CA VAL A 108 0.99 -11.98 -3.71
C VAL A 108 0.16 -10.80 -3.21
N LEU A 109 -0.95 -10.45 -3.89
CA LEU A 109 -1.90 -9.44 -3.40
C LEU A 109 -2.65 -9.95 -2.16
N LEU A 110 -3.12 -11.20 -2.17
CA LEU A 110 -3.85 -11.79 -1.05
C LEU A 110 -2.94 -12.00 0.17
N ASP A 111 -1.70 -12.44 -0.05
CA ASP A 111 -0.68 -12.61 0.99
C ASP A 111 -0.30 -11.26 1.62
N ALA A 112 -0.30 -10.18 0.83
CA ALA A 112 -0.16 -8.80 1.31
C ALA A 112 -1.43 -8.27 2.03
N GLY A 113 -2.47 -9.08 2.15
CA GLY A 113 -3.69 -8.74 2.87
C GLY A 113 -4.62 -7.79 2.13
N ILE A 114 -4.53 -7.70 0.79
CA ILE A 114 -5.46 -6.89 -0.01
C ILE A 114 -6.87 -7.47 0.07
N ASP A 115 -7.83 -6.61 0.43
CA ASP A 115 -9.24 -6.97 0.57
C ASP A 115 -10.11 -6.37 -0.53
N THR A 116 -9.64 -5.30 -1.18
CA THR A 116 -10.40 -4.60 -2.22
C THR A 116 -9.52 -4.21 -3.39
N VAL A 117 -10.01 -4.46 -4.60
CA VAL A 117 -9.38 -4.07 -5.87
C VAL A 117 -10.22 -3.02 -6.58
N ILE A 118 -9.58 -1.92 -6.97
CA ILE A 118 -10.10 -0.86 -7.83
C ILE A 118 -9.45 -1.02 -9.20
N ASP A 119 -10.26 -1.44 -10.17
CA ASP A 119 -9.84 -1.72 -11.54
C ASP A 119 -10.14 -0.52 -12.44
N LEU A 120 -9.08 0.14 -12.91
CA LEU A 120 -9.17 1.30 -13.81
C LEU A 120 -9.16 0.91 -15.29
N THR A 121 -9.09 -0.39 -15.61
CA THR A 121 -9.06 -0.87 -16.99
C THR A 121 -10.43 -0.84 -17.63
N THR A 122 -10.42 -0.90 -18.96
CA THR A 122 -11.58 -0.87 -19.84
C THR A 122 -11.59 -2.14 -20.68
N GLU A 123 -12.75 -2.47 -21.26
CA GLU A 123 -12.83 -3.59 -22.21
C GLU A 123 -11.93 -3.39 -23.45
N ALA A 124 -11.64 -2.14 -23.81
CA ALA A 124 -10.75 -1.78 -24.93
C ALA A 124 -9.27 -2.07 -24.65
N ASP A 125 -8.89 -2.34 -23.39
CA ASP A 125 -7.53 -2.78 -23.05
C ASP A 125 -7.28 -4.26 -23.47
N HIS A 126 -8.33 -5.02 -23.80
CA HIS A 126 -8.26 -6.41 -24.27
C HIS A 126 -7.43 -7.36 -23.38
N LEU A 127 -7.51 -7.16 -22.06
CA LEU A 127 -6.75 -7.92 -21.07
C LEU A 127 -7.49 -9.21 -20.66
N THR A 128 -6.74 -10.30 -20.45
CA THR A 128 -7.28 -11.55 -19.93
C THR A 128 -7.88 -11.34 -18.53
N PRO A 129 -9.17 -11.62 -18.29
CA PRO A 129 -9.80 -11.40 -16.99
C PRO A 129 -9.14 -12.22 -15.87
N TYR A 130 -8.86 -11.59 -14.74
CA TYR A 130 -8.29 -12.25 -13.56
C TYR A 130 -9.27 -12.38 -12.39
N ARG A 131 -10.43 -11.70 -12.45
CA ARG A 131 -11.38 -11.59 -11.34
C ARG A 131 -11.81 -12.94 -10.78
N ALA A 132 -12.13 -13.91 -11.64
CA ALA A 132 -12.53 -15.24 -11.21
C ALA A 132 -11.38 -15.98 -10.48
N LEU A 133 -10.15 -15.83 -10.96
CA LEU A 133 -8.95 -16.42 -10.32
C LEU A 133 -8.70 -15.79 -8.95
N LEU A 134 -8.82 -14.45 -8.85
CA LEU A 134 -8.66 -13.73 -7.59
C LEU A 134 -9.70 -14.19 -6.55
N HIS A 135 -10.98 -14.28 -6.92
CA HIS A 135 -12.02 -14.76 -6.02
C HIS A 135 -11.79 -16.20 -5.57
N ALA A 136 -11.47 -17.11 -6.50
CA ALA A 136 -11.20 -18.50 -6.18
C ALA A 136 -9.98 -18.66 -5.25
N ALA A 137 -8.93 -17.85 -5.45
CA ALA A 137 -7.76 -17.84 -4.58
C ALA A 137 -8.09 -17.30 -3.18
N ALA A 138 -8.88 -16.22 -3.10
CA ALA A 138 -9.33 -15.66 -1.83
C ALA A 138 -10.17 -16.68 -1.04
N GLU A 139 -11.14 -17.34 -1.68
CA GLU A 139 -11.98 -18.37 -1.07
C GLU A 139 -11.16 -19.53 -0.51
N LYS A 140 -10.16 -20.03 -1.27
CA LYS A 140 -9.24 -21.08 -0.80
C LYS A 140 -8.45 -20.68 0.45
N SER A 141 -8.20 -19.38 0.62
CA SER A 141 -7.51 -18.83 1.81
C SER A 141 -8.46 -18.43 2.95
N GLY A 142 -9.77 -18.70 2.83
CA GLY A 142 -10.77 -18.30 3.82
C GLY A 142 -11.01 -16.78 3.89
N ARG A 143 -10.64 -16.05 2.82
CA ARG A 143 -10.78 -14.60 2.70
C ARG A 143 -11.89 -14.24 1.73
N THR A 144 -12.35 -12.99 1.81
CA THR A 144 -13.22 -12.39 0.80
C THR A 144 -12.50 -11.19 0.20
N VAL A 145 -12.55 -11.05 -1.11
CA VAL A 145 -12.00 -9.92 -1.84
C VAL A 145 -13.10 -9.21 -2.61
N ARG A 146 -13.09 -7.88 -2.58
CA ARG A 146 -14.02 -7.02 -3.32
C ARG A 146 -13.35 -6.51 -4.58
N HIS A 147 -14.15 -6.29 -5.62
CA HIS A 147 -13.68 -5.79 -6.90
C HIS A 147 -14.64 -4.73 -7.42
N PHE A 148 -14.12 -3.54 -7.71
CA PHE A 148 -14.87 -2.41 -8.23
C PHE A 148 -14.23 -1.92 -9.54
N ALA A 149 -15.02 -1.87 -10.61
CA ALA A 149 -14.58 -1.35 -11.89
C ALA A 149 -14.87 0.15 -11.97
N HIS A 150 -13.85 0.95 -12.25
CA HIS A 150 -13.91 2.39 -12.49
C HIS A 150 -13.10 2.72 -13.75
N PRO A 151 -13.63 2.39 -14.94
CA PRO A 151 -12.88 2.41 -16.18
C PRO A 151 -12.39 3.82 -16.53
N ILE A 152 -11.10 3.94 -16.85
CA ILE A 152 -10.49 5.16 -17.41
C ILE A 152 -9.86 4.78 -18.76
N PRO A 153 -10.19 5.49 -19.87
CA PRO A 153 -9.57 5.25 -21.16
C PRO A 153 -8.05 5.31 -21.09
N ASP A 154 -7.36 4.45 -21.85
CA ASP A 154 -5.90 4.42 -21.85
C ASP A 154 -5.32 5.77 -22.33
N PHE A 155 -4.25 6.23 -21.66
CA PHE A 155 -3.69 7.59 -21.78
C PHE A 155 -4.67 8.76 -21.51
N GLY A 156 -5.93 8.49 -21.20
CA GLY A 156 -6.96 9.47 -20.97
C GLY A 156 -7.17 9.82 -19.51
N VAL A 157 -8.28 10.52 -19.28
CA VAL A 157 -8.84 10.91 -17.97
C VAL A 157 -10.34 10.66 -17.99
N THR A 158 -10.96 10.57 -16.80
CA THR A 158 -12.42 10.68 -16.66
C THR A 158 -12.80 12.08 -16.18
N ASP A 159 -14.10 12.37 -16.07
CA ASP A 159 -14.57 13.64 -15.55
C ASP A 159 -14.42 13.76 -14.02
N ASP A 160 -14.77 14.91 -13.47
CA ASP A 160 -14.62 15.16 -12.05
C ASP A 160 -15.44 14.22 -11.18
N ALA A 161 -16.69 13.98 -11.57
CA ALA A 161 -17.56 13.05 -10.86
C ALA A 161 -17.00 11.62 -10.89
N GLY A 162 -16.36 11.21 -11.98
CA GLY A 162 -15.70 9.92 -12.11
C GLY A 162 -14.53 9.77 -11.13
N TYR A 163 -13.66 10.77 -11.03
CA TYR A 163 -12.57 10.76 -10.04
C TYR A 163 -13.11 10.84 -8.61
N ASP A 164 -14.10 11.67 -8.34
CA ASP A 164 -14.71 11.79 -7.00
C ASP A 164 -15.32 10.47 -6.55
N ALA A 165 -15.94 9.72 -7.47
CA ALA A 165 -16.47 8.39 -7.19
C ALA A 165 -15.38 7.35 -6.89
N ILE A 166 -14.23 7.41 -7.57
CA ILE A 166 -13.08 6.55 -7.29
C ILE A 166 -12.50 6.85 -5.91
N LEU A 167 -12.26 8.13 -5.63
CA LEU A 167 -11.70 8.61 -4.35
C LEU A 167 -12.63 8.24 -3.18
N ALA A 168 -13.93 8.50 -3.33
CA ALA A 168 -14.94 8.12 -2.34
C ALA A 168 -14.97 6.60 -2.09
N ARG A 169 -14.80 5.78 -3.13
CA ARG A 169 -14.67 4.33 -2.97
C ARG A 169 -13.41 3.97 -2.19
N ILE A 170 -12.25 4.52 -2.53
CA ILE A 170 -10.98 4.24 -1.84
C ILE A 170 -11.11 4.58 -0.35
N HIS A 171 -11.60 5.78 -0.02
CA HIS A 171 -11.83 6.22 1.35
C HIS A 171 -12.80 5.29 2.10
N SER A 172 -13.96 4.98 1.51
CA SER A 172 -14.95 4.10 2.14
C SER A 172 -14.42 2.71 2.48
N GLU A 173 -13.54 2.14 1.64
CA GLU A 173 -12.94 0.84 1.89
C GLU A 173 -11.86 0.94 2.98
N LEU A 174 -11.00 1.97 2.91
CA LEU A 174 -9.97 2.23 3.92
C LEU A 174 -10.57 2.50 5.31
N ASP A 175 -11.61 3.32 5.40
CA ASP A 175 -12.31 3.68 6.65
C ASP A 175 -12.98 2.47 7.29
N ALA A 176 -13.44 1.53 6.46
CA ALA A 176 -13.99 0.28 6.92
C ALA A 176 -12.92 -0.80 7.19
N GLY A 177 -11.66 -0.38 7.37
CA GLY A 177 -10.54 -1.21 7.79
C GLY A 177 -9.96 -2.13 6.72
N ARG A 178 -10.34 -1.96 5.44
CA ARG A 178 -9.90 -2.83 4.34
C ARG A 178 -8.65 -2.28 3.67
N ASN A 179 -7.80 -3.18 3.19
CA ASN A 179 -6.64 -2.82 2.39
C ASN A 179 -7.00 -2.77 0.91
N VAL A 180 -6.64 -1.66 0.26
CA VAL A 180 -7.07 -1.32 -1.10
C VAL A 180 -5.90 -1.46 -2.06
N TYR A 181 -6.17 -2.05 -3.22
CA TYR A 181 -5.28 -2.09 -4.37
C TYR A 181 -5.90 -1.33 -5.55
N VAL A 182 -5.19 -0.36 -6.09
CA VAL A 182 -5.60 0.40 -7.29
C VAL A 182 -4.69 0.04 -8.44
N HIS A 183 -5.25 -0.36 -9.58
CA HIS A 183 -4.45 -0.71 -10.75
C HIS A 183 -5.06 -0.23 -12.06
N CYS A 184 -4.21 -0.11 -13.08
CA CYS A 184 -4.60 -0.01 -14.47
C CYS A 184 -3.95 -1.16 -15.25
N TRP A 185 -3.50 -0.93 -16.48
CA TRP A 185 -2.66 -1.89 -17.17
C TRP A 185 -1.24 -1.92 -16.58
N ASP A 186 -0.49 -0.82 -16.67
CA ASP A 186 0.95 -0.87 -16.34
C ASP A 186 1.33 -0.27 -14.98
N GLY A 187 0.36 0.25 -14.24
CA GLY A 187 0.58 0.87 -12.93
C GLY A 187 1.24 2.24 -12.99
N GLN A 188 1.11 2.92 -14.13
CA GLN A 188 1.82 4.16 -14.45
C GLN A 188 0.84 5.32 -14.60
N GLY A 189 0.26 5.57 -15.77
CA GLY A 189 -0.55 6.77 -16.06
C GLY A 189 -1.84 6.84 -15.26
N ARG A 190 -2.82 5.98 -15.58
CA ARG A 190 -4.14 5.97 -14.94
C ARG A 190 -4.04 5.79 -13.41
N THR A 191 -3.24 4.82 -12.96
CA THR A 191 -2.99 4.57 -11.53
C THR A 191 -2.39 5.78 -10.84
N SER A 192 -1.29 6.35 -11.35
CA SER A 192 -0.65 7.51 -10.71
C SER A 192 -1.51 8.77 -10.79
N THR A 193 -2.39 8.88 -11.78
CA THR A 193 -3.38 9.96 -11.85
C THR A 193 -4.38 9.86 -10.70
N VAL A 194 -4.95 8.68 -10.45
CA VAL A 194 -5.85 8.47 -9.28
C VAL A 194 -5.14 8.72 -7.96
N ILE A 195 -3.91 8.21 -7.81
CA ILE A 195 -3.12 8.47 -6.59
C ILE A 195 -2.77 9.96 -6.47
N GLY A 196 -2.46 10.64 -7.57
CA GLY A 196 -2.22 12.08 -7.58
C GLY A 196 -3.44 12.89 -7.13
N CYS A 197 -4.65 12.47 -7.53
CA CYS A 197 -5.89 13.09 -7.02
C CYS A 197 -6.03 12.92 -5.51
N LEU A 198 -5.76 11.74 -4.95
CA LEU A 198 -5.76 11.52 -3.49
C LEU A 198 -4.74 12.40 -2.76
N LEU A 199 -3.54 12.55 -3.34
CA LEU A 199 -2.50 13.40 -2.77
C LEU A 199 -2.88 14.88 -2.82
N ALA A 200 -3.56 15.32 -3.88
CA ALA A 200 -4.06 16.69 -4.02
C ALA A 200 -5.10 17.05 -2.94
N GLU A 201 -5.92 16.09 -2.47
CA GLU A 201 -6.87 16.32 -1.35
C GLU A 201 -6.17 16.74 -0.05
N SER A 202 -4.89 16.44 0.10
CA SER A 202 -4.08 16.86 1.26
C SER A 202 -3.54 18.29 1.15
N GLY A 203 -3.94 19.04 0.11
CA GLY A 203 -3.51 20.42 -0.12
C GLY A 203 -2.12 20.56 -0.74
N LEU A 204 -1.58 19.49 -1.33
CA LEU A 204 -0.30 19.53 -2.03
C LEU A 204 -0.40 20.33 -3.33
N SER A 205 0.68 21.07 -3.65
CA SER A 205 0.82 21.65 -4.98
C SER A 205 1.01 20.57 -6.03
N TYR A 206 0.76 20.89 -7.30
CA TYR A 206 0.98 19.94 -8.40
C TYR A 206 2.43 19.41 -8.41
N ASP A 207 3.43 20.26 -8.20
CA ASP A 207 4.83 19.85 -8.20
C ASP A 207 5.13 18.91 -7.02
N ASP A 208 4.55 19.17 -5.84
CA ASP A 208 4.66 18.30 -4.67
C ASP A 208 3.97 16.95 -4.90
N VAL A 209 2.82 16.92 -5.58
CA VAL A 209 2.13 15.67 -5.96
C VAL A 209 3.02 14.82 -6.86
N ILE A 210 3.62 15.41 -7.90
CA ILE A 210 4.52 14.70 -8.82
C ILE A 210 5.77 14.20 -8.07
N ALA A 211 6.39 15.05 -7.24
CA ALA A 211 7.53 14.67 -6.43
C ALA A 211 7.19 13.51 -5.48
N ARG A 212 6.01 13.56 -4.86
CA ARG A 212 5.55 12.52 -3.94
C ARG A 212 5.29 11.19 -4.64
N ILE A 213 4.71 11.20 -5.84
CA ILE A 213 4.54 9.98 -6.65
C ILE A 213 5.91 9.37 -6.98
N ALA A 214 6.89 10.18 -7.37
CA ALA A 214 8.24 9.71 -7.66
C ALA A 214 8.92 9.12 -6.41
N GLU A 215 8.78 9.77 -5.26
CA GLU A 215 9.29 9.27 -3.98
C GLU A 215 8.68 7.92 -3.62
N LEU A 216 7.35 7.79 -3.70
CA LEU A 216 6.62 6.55 -3.38
C LEU A 216 6.99 5.37 -4.30
N ARG A 217 7.43 5.67 -5.54
CA ARG A 217 7.90 4.67 -6.51
C ARG A 217 9.39 4.37 -6.41
N THR A 218 10.13 5.04 -5.53
CA THR A 218 11.57 4.82 -5.36
C THR A 218 11.86 3.37 -4.97
N GLY A 219 12.85 2.77 -5.63
CA GLY A 219 13.23 1.37 -5.39
C GLY A 219 12.40 0.33 -6.15
N THR A 220 11.36 0.74 -6.88
CA THR A 220 10.64 -0.16 -7.80
C THR A 220 11.35 -0.29 -9.15
N ARG A 221 11.05 -1.35 -9.89
CA ARG A 221 11.57 -1.60 -11.24
C ARG A 221 11.16 -0.53 -12.27
N LYS A 222 10.13 0.27 -11.98
CA LYS A 222 9.66 1.38 -12.82
C LYS A 222 9.91 2.76 -12.18
N ALA A 223 10.83 2.85 -11.22
CA ALA A 223 11.15 4.11 -10.53
C ALA A 223 11.64 5.22 -11.47
N ALA A 224 12.35 4.85 -12.54
CA ALA A 224 12.89 5.81 -13.52
C ALA A 224 11.87 6.32 -14.54
N ILE A 225 10.65 5.76 -14.57
CA ILE A 225 9.62 6.16 -15.51
C ILE A 225 8.80 7.29 -14.90
N SER A 226 8.74 8.44 -15.59
CA SER A 226 7.92 9.58 -15.20
C SER A 226 6.44 9.19 -15.19
N CYS A 227 5.70 9.65 -14.17
CA CYS A 227 4.28 9.40 -14.01
C CYS A 227 3.57 10.69 -13.57
N PRO A 228 2.33 10.95 -14.03
CA PRO A 228 1.55 10.17 -15.01
C PRO A 228 2.11 10.28 -16.46
N GLU A 229 1.45 9.65 -17.44
CA GLU A 229 2.01 9.38 -18.78
C GLU A 229 1.62 10.41 -19.85
N SER A 230 0.47 11.07 -19.71
CA SER A 230 -0.06 11.97 -20.74
C SER A 230 -0.25 13.41 -20.27
N ALA A 231 -0.20 14.35 -21.21
CA ALA A 231 -0.46 15.76 -20.93
C ALA A 231 -1.84 15.97 -20.29
N ALA A 232 -2.87 15.24 -20.75
CA ALA A 232 -4.21 15.31 -20.20
C ALA A 232 -4.26 14.90 -18.72
N GLN A 233 -3.48 13.89 -18.32
CA GLN A 233 -3.38 13.44 -16.93
C GLN A 233 -2.68 14.50 -16.06
N HIS A 234 -1.62 15.12 -16.57
CA HIS A 234 -0.96 16.23 -15.89
C HIS A 234 -1.88 17.46 -15.74
N ASP A 235 -2.62 17.83 -16.78
CA ASP A 235 -3.57 18.95 -16.74
C ASP A 235 -4.70 18.73 -15.75
N LEU A 236 -5.22 17.51 -15.66
CA LEU A 236 -6.17 17.12 -14.63
C LEU A 236 -5.58 17.30 -13.22
N LEU A 237 -4.36 16.82 -12.97
CA LEU A 237 -3.73 16.97 -11.65
C LEU A 237 -3.51 18.44 -11.29
N ARG A 238 -3.11 19.29 -12.24
CA ARG A 238 -3.03 20.74 -12.01
C ARG A 238 -4.38 21.33 -11.62
N ALA A 239 -5.44 20.96 -12.35
CA ALA A 239 -6.79 21.42 -12.05
C ALA A 239 -7.27 20.94 -10.67
N ARG A 240 -6.89 19.73 -10.25
CA ARG A 240 -7.21 19.16 -8.93
C ARG A 240 -6.48 19.85 -7.79
N CYS A 241 -5.21 20.19 -7.97
CA CYS A 241 -4.41 20.88 -6.94
C CYS A 241 -4.78 22.37 -6.78
N ALA A 242 -5.51 22.95 -7.73
CA ALA A 242 -5.92 24.36 -7.70
C ALA A 242 -7.30 24.60 -7.07
N ARG A 243 -7.93 23.57 -6.51
CA ARG A 243 -9.27 23.64 -5.89
C ARG A 243 -9.25 24.10 -4.45
#